data_AF-A0A7V4DWP0-F1
#
_entry.id   AF-A0A7V4DWP0-F1
#
_cell.length_a   1.000
_cell.length_b   1.000
_cell.length_c   1.000
_cell.angle_alpha   90.00
_cell.angle_beta   90.00
_cell.angle_gamma   90.00
#
_symmetry.space_group_name_H-M   'P 1'
#
loop_
_entity.id
_entity.type
_entity.pdbx_description
1 polymer ?
#
loop_
_entity_poly.entity_id
_entity_poly.type
_entity_poly.pdbx_seq_one_letter_code
_entity_poly.pdbx_strand_id
1 'polypeptide(L)'
;MKKRFFLILLSVLLLTSPIISEAKYIKEEDLWRYDLEKAILFALNPQNLSSISNLAIKLKGSDIKESAWNILKWEEENIEYDIEKAELLPSLIRIYSTGRIEVVQGEENVFQLPSETISKGKGICGDYALLTAGLLLKMDYQPVYILDIEFENDPIKHVVTGIVVNGWLFILDQHPPVMDAGTFYKYWLKHEGKIIKDITLYEIGYEEDIVVKKYGVDKEVFMGLDYDFSTRDLEAISGYLMVKIKDNFKNLVIDPQIASLDKLAYLPRGYTQGKIYSFQFPEFLDYYNPIFHFQFIDYLYGEILDDKNILENIKNFKYFFVRAEALQEDLVIILNLAK
;
A
#
# COMPACT_ATOMS: atom_id res chain seq x y z
N MET A 1 -20.39 55.82 48.97
CA MET A 1 -19.05 56.33 49.31
C MET A 1 -18.03 55.73 48.34
N LYS A 2 -17.31 56.60 47.62
CA LYS A 2 -16.16 56.26 46.78
C LYS A 2 -15.10 55.52 47.59
N LYS A 3 -14.46 54.50 47.01
CA LYS A 3 -13.01 54.31 47.09
C LYS A 3 -12.55 53.36 45.98
N ARG A 4 -11.82 53.96 45.04
CA ARG A 4 -10.95 53.30 44.07
C ARG A 4 -9.87 52.52 44.84
N PHE A 5 -9.56 51.30 44.43
CA PHE A 5 -8.24 50.73 44.64
C PHE A 5 -7.76 50.09 43.34
N PHE A 6 -6.60 50.57 42.93
CA PHE A 6 -5.76 50.13 41.83
C PHE A 6 -5.24 48.71 42.17
N LEU A 7 -5.35 47.75 41.24
CA LEU A 7 -4.51 46.55 41.29
C LEU A 7 -4.02 46.21 39.88
N ILE A 8 -2.79 46.67 39.65
CA ILE A 8 -1.69 46.15 38.82
C ILE A 8 -2.05 44.92 37.98
N LEU A 9 -2.10 45.13 36.66
CA LEU A 9 -2.00 44.08 35.64
C LEU A 9 -0.55 43.55 35.68
N LEU A 10 -0.34 42.34 36.19
CA LEU A 10 0.95 41.67 36.07
C LEU A 10 0.91 40.88 34.76
N SER A 11 1.43 41.49 33.70
CA SER A 11 1.70 40.81 32.44
C SER A 11 2.84 39.81 32.70
N VAL A 12 2.49 38.55 32.94
CA VAL A 12 3.45 37.46 32.84
C VAL A 12 3.72 37.28 31.34
N LEU A 13 4.78 37.92 30.84
CA LEU A 13 5.45 37.47 29.63
C LEU A 13 6.01 36.09 29.97
N LEU A 14 5.28 35.03 29.64
CA LEU A 14 5.86 33.69 29.50
C LEU A 14 6.77 33.77 28.27
N LEU A 15 8.02 34.14 28.50
CA LEU A 15 9.12 33.80 27.62
C LEU A 15 9.19 32.28 27.60
N THR A 16 8.45 31.65 26.70
CA THR A 16 8.74 30.27 26.31
C THR A 16 10.08 30.33 25.58
N SER A 17 11.18 30.20 26.31
CA SER A 17 12.43 29.78 25.71
C SER A 17 12.11 28.54 24.89
N PRO A 18 12.47 28.49 23.58
CA PRO A 18 12.37 27.24 22.86
C PRO A 18 13.16 26.23 23.68
N ILE A 19 12.55 25.09 23.99
CA ILE A 19 13.27 23.95 24.52
C ILE A 19 14.27 23.60 23.41
N ILE A 20 15.50 24.10 23.55
CA ILE A 20 16.62 23.65 22.74
C ILE A 20 16.84 22.22 23.21
N SER A 21 16.28 21.26 22.48
CA SER A 21 16.73 19.88 22.55
C SER A 21 18.25 19.91 22.45
N GLU A 22 18.96 19.40 23.46
CA GLU A 22 20.41 19.29 23.39
C GLU A 22 20.76 18.49 22.13
N ALA A 23 21.62 19.05 21.27
CA ALA A 23 21.99 18.39 20.03
C ALA A 23 22.74 17.10 20.34
N LYS A 24 22.30 15.97 19.75
CA LYS A 24 22.96 14.68 19.92
C LYS A 24 24.11 14.53 18.94
N TYR A 25 25.29 14.23 19.46
CA TYR A 25 26.42 13.83 18.62
C TYR A 25 26.25 12.41 18.14
N ILE A 26 26.38 12.21 16.84
CA ILE A 26 26.40 10.88 16.22
C ILE A 26 27.70 10.67 15.47
N LYS A 27 28.03 9.40 15.26
CA LYS A 27 29.14 9.03 14.40
C LYS A 27 28.69 8.97 12.95
N GLU A 28 29.64 9.02 12.02
CA GLU A 28 29.35 8.96 10.59
C GLU A 28 28.68 7.63 10.21
N GLU A 29 29.07 6.52 10.84
CA GLU A 29 28.44 5.22 10.62
C GLU A 29 26.99 5.13 11.08
N ASP A 30 26.50 6.08 11.88
CA ASP A 30 25.12 6.12 12.37
C ASP A 30 24.24 7.07 11.52
N LEU A 31 24.82 7.80 10.57
CA LEU A 31 24.11 8.81 9.77
C LEU A 31 22.93 8.21 8.98
N TRP A 32 23.04 6.95 8.56
CA TRP A 32 21.98 6.25 7.84
C TRP A 32 20.67 6.14 8.62
N ARG A 33 20.71 6.25 9.95
CA ARG A 33 19.50 6.26 10.79
C ARG A 33 18.65 7.51 10.57
N TYR A 34 19.19 8.58 10.00
CA TYR A 34 18.54 9.89 9.97
C TYR A 34 18.38 10.47 8.56
N ASP A 35 19.10 9.92 7.56
CA ASP A 35 19.07 10.38 6.18
C ASP A 35 18.60 9.25 5.26
N LEU A 36 17.55 9.51 4.46
CA LEU A 36 16.91 8.48 3.64
C LEU A 36 17.86 7.86 2.61
N GLU A 37 18.66 8.67 1.92
CA GLU A 37 19.57 8.18 0.88
C GLU A 37 20.66 7.28 1.49
N LYS A 38 21.18 7.68 2.66
CA LYS A 38 22.09 6.85 3.46
C LYS A 38 21.39 5.60 4.00
N ALA A 39 20.12 5.69 4.40
CA ALA A 39 19.32 4.56 4.88
C ALA A 39 19.13 3.52 3.76
N ILE A 40 18.81 3.94 2.54
CA ILE A 40 18.69 3.06 1.36
C ILE A 40 19.99 2.30 1.14
N LEU A 41 21.12 3.02 1.08
CA LEU A 41 22.44 2.40 0.84
C LEU A 41 22.84 1.42 1.95
N PHE A 42 22.56 1.76 3.21
CA PHE A 42 22.94 0.93 4.34
C PHE A 42 21.97 -0.24 4.51
N ALA A 43 20.68 0.01 4.68
CA ALA A 43 19.68 -0.99 5.04
C ALA A 43 19.44 -2.02 3.93
N LEU A 44 19.53 -1.61 2.66
CA LEU A 44 19.30 -2.49 1.51
C LEU A 44 20.58 -3.19 1.02
N ASN A 45 21.70 -3.01 1.72
CA ASN A 45 22.91 -3.76 1.43
C ASN A 45 22.67 -5.29 1.65
N PRO A 46 23.23 -6.18 0.80
CA PRO A 46 23.03 -7.63 0.91
C PRO A 46 23.36 -8.23 2.29
N GLN A 47 24.37 -7.71 2.99
CA GLN A 47 24.73 -8.18 4.32
C GLN A 47 23.62 -7.89 5.35
N ASN A 48 23.02 -6.70 5.31
CA ASN A 48 21.95 -6.30 6.22
C ASN A 48 20.63 -7.03 5.90
N LEU A 49 20.37 -7.31 4.63
CA LEU A 49 19.19 -8.07 4.19
C LEU A 49 19.31 -9.59 4.41
N SER A 50 20.49 -10.12 4.77
CA SER A 50 20.66 -11.55 5.01
C SER A 50 19.68 -12.10 6.07
N SER A 51 19.39 -11.28 7.08
CA SER A 51 18.50 -11.59 8.20
C SER A 51 17.02 -11.79 7.82
N ILE A 52 16.56 -11.26 6.68
CA ILE A 52 15.16 -11.36 6.24
C ILE A 52 14.93 -12.43 5.17
N SER A 53 15.97 -13.21 4.81
CA SER A 53 15.94 -14.18 3.70
C SER A 53 14.81 -15.22 3.85
N ASN A 54 14.56 -15.70 5.06
CA ASN A 54 13.50 -16.70 5.30
C ASN A 54 12.11 -16.13 5.00
N LEU A 55 11.86 -14.87 5.37
CA LEU A 55 10.60 -14.20 5.08
C LEU A 55 10.47 -13.94 3.58
N ALA A 56 11.53 -13.47 2.93
CA ALA A 56 11.55 -13.29 1.48
C ALA A 56 11.22 -14.59 0.73
N ILE A 57 11.80 -15.74 1.14
CA ILE A 57 11.47 -17.04 0.53
C ILE A 57 10.00 -17.41 0.74
N LYS A 58 9.45 -17.15 1.94
CA LYS A 58 8.05 -17.45 2.27
C LYS A 58 7.06 -16.62 1.43
N LEU A 59 7.39 -15.35 1.17
CA LEU A 59 6.51 -14.41 0.48
C LEU A 59 6.68 -14.40 -1.04
N LYS A 60 7.78 -14.95 -1.57
CA LYS A 60 8.08 -14.99 -3.01
C LYS A 60 6.99 -15.76 -3.77
N GLY A 61 6.26 -15.06 -4.61
CA GLY A 61 5.31 -15.62 -5.55
C GLY A 61 5.97 -16.17 -6.82
N SER A 62 5.15 -16.63 -7.75
CA SER A 62 5.60 -17.08 -9.07
C SER A 62 6.17 -15.96 -9.93
N ASP A 63 5.74 -14.73 -9.69
CA ASP A 63 6.26 -13.51 -10.32
C ASP A 63 6.26 -12.31 -9.37
N ILE A 64 6.75 -11.16 -9.85
CA ILE A 64 6.85 -9.93 -9.05
C ILE A 64 5.50 -9.40 -8.59
N LYS A 65 4.42 -9.63 -9.36
CA LYS A 65 3.09 -9.13 -9.02
C LYS A 65 2.51 -9.89 -7.84
N GLU A 66 2.63 -11.22 -7.88
CA GLU A 66 2.24 -12.08 -6.78
C GLU A 66 3.10 -11.81 -5.53
N SER A 67 4.42 -11.65 -5.71
CA SER A 67 5.32 -11.32 -4.60
C SER A 67 4.98 -9.98 -3.95
N ALA A 68 4.72 -8.94 -4.74
CA ALA A 68 4.32 -7.62 -4.24
C ALA A 68 3.01 -7.70 -3.44
N TRP A 69 2.02 -8.43 -3.95
CA TRP A 69 0.74 -8.60 -3.25
C TRP A 69 0.90 -9.39 -1.94
N ASN A 70 1.72 -10.45 -1.94
CA ASN A 70 2.02 -11.24 -0.75
C ASN A 70 2.74 -10.42 0.31
N ILE A 71 3.65 -9.53 -0.08
CA ILE A 71 4.33 -8.61 0.83
C ILE A 71 3.31 -7.68 1.48
N LEU A 72 2.48 -6.99 0.68
CA LEU A 72 1.48 -6.04 1.22
C LEU A 72 0.48 -6.72 2.16
N LYS A 73 -0.03 -7.90 1.81
CA LYS A 73 -0.90 -8.68 2.72
C LYS A 73 -0.18 -9.03 4.03
N TRP A 74 1.07 -9.47 3.94
CA TRP A 74 1.84 -9.81 5.13
C TRP A 74 2.12 -8.57 5.99
N GLU A 75 2.44 -7.43 5.38
CA GLU A 75 2.66 -6.16 6.08
C GLU A 75 1.39 -5.70 6.80
N GLU A 76 0.25 -5.70 6.12
CA GLU A 76 -1.07 -5.38 6.71
C GLU A 76 -1.40 -6.26 7.94
N GLU A 77 -1.08 -7.55 7.88
CA GLU A 77 -1.38 -8.51 8.95
C GLU A 77 -0.37 -8.48 10.12
N ASN A 78 0.87 -8.04 9.90
CA ASN A 78 1.99 -8.27 10.83
C ASN A 78 2.72 -7.01 11.29
N ILE A 79 2.55 -5.87 10.62
CA ILE A 79 3.22 -4.62 10.96
C ILE A 79 2.18 -3.55 11.22
N GLU A 80 2.19 -2.97 12.41
CA GLU A 80 1.35 -1.84 12.79
C GLU A 80 2.01 -0.50 12.43
N TYR A 81 1.21 0.48 12.01
CA TYR A 81 1.72 1.84 11.80
C TYR A 81 2.06 2.50 13.14
N ASP A 82 3.32 2.94 13.30
CA ASP A 82 3.82 3.54 14.54
C ASP A 82 3.44 5.03 14.60
N ILE A 83 2.19 5.31 15.00
CA ILE A 83 1.63 6.66 15.11
C ILE A 83 2.48 7.54 16.04
N GLU A 84 2.93 6.99 17.18
CA GLU A 84 3.76 7.74 18.14
C GLU A 84 5.07 8.21 17.49
N LYS A 85 5.70 7.36 16.68
CA LYS A 85 6.89 7.72 15.92
C LYS A 85 6.59 8.72 14.80
N ALA A 86 5.46 8.57 14.10
CA ALA A 86 5.07 9.46 13.01
C ALA A 86 4.77 10.90 13.47
N GLU A 87 4.32 11.07 14.72
CA GLU A 87 4.09 12.38 15.34
C GLU A 87 5.39 13.07 15.81
N LEU A 88 6.52 12.36 15.84
CA LEU A 88 7.80 12.96 16.18
C LEU A 88 8.25 13.92 15.09
N LEU A 89 8.90 15.00 15.51
CA LEU A 89 9.51 15.95 14.59
C LEU A 89 10.50 15.22 13.66
N PRO A 90 10.53 15.57 12.37
CA PRO A 90 11.47 14.97 11.44
C PRO A 90 12.91 15.25 11.87
N SER A 91 13.78 14.31 11.54
CA SER A 91 15.20 14.41 11.84
C SER A 91 15.85 15.58 11.12
N LEU A 92 16.50 16.49 11.85
CA LEU A 92 17.32 17.56 11.29
C LEU A 92 18.78 17.33 11.67
N ILE A 93 19.63 17.20 10.65
CA ILE A 93 21.04 16.90 10.80
C ILE A 93 21.87 18.13 10.43
N ARG A 94 22.91 18.42 11.22
CA ARG A 94 23.91 19.43 10.91
C ARG A 94 25.27 18.77 10.78
N ILE A 95 25.89 18.94 9.62
CA ILE A 95 27.25 18.48 9.34
C ILE A 95 28.18 19.70 9.32
N TYR A 96 29.19 19.68 10.18
CA TYR A 96 30.19 20.74 10.28
C TYR A 96 31.37 20.46 9.36
N SER A 97 32.08 21.50 8.95
CA SER A 97 33.31 21.39 8.14
C SER A 97 34.41 20.57 8.82
N THR A 98 34.34 20.38 10.13
CA THR A 98 35.26 19.53 10.91
C THR A 98 34.92 18.03 10.82
N GLY A 99 33.85 17.65 10.10
CA GLY A 99 33.32 16.27 10.06
C GLY A 99 32.45 15.90 11.26
N ARG A 100 32.17 16.84 12.16
CA ARG A 100 31.25 16.62 13.29
C ARG A 100 29.82 16.59 12.80
N ILE A 101 29.02 15.66 13.32
CA ILE A 101 27.61 15.47 12.96
C ILE A 101 26.76 15.60 14.22
N GLU A 102 25.72 16.43 14.13
CA GLU A 102 24.75 16.67 15.18
C GLU A 102 23.34 16.42 14.67
N VAL A 103 22.54 15.68 15.44
CA VAL A 103 21.09 15.65 15.28
C VAL A 103 20.52 16.75 16.15
N VAL A 104 19.95 17.78 15.53
CA VAL A 104 19.47 18.98 16.22
C VAL A 104 17.96 18.93 16.50
N GLN A 105 17.26 17.98 15.89
CA GLN A 105 15.83 17.72 16.06
C GLN A 105 15.52 16.28 15.62
N GLY A 106 14.49 15.66 16.19
CA GLY A 106 13.99 14.36 15.73
C GLY A 106 14.88 13.17 16.09
N GLU A 107 15.65 13.24 17.18
CA GLU A 107 16.59 12.19 17.59
C GLU A 107 16.01 10.77 17.63
N GLU A 108 14.75 10.62 18.00
CA GLU A 108 14.07 9.32 18.09
C GLU A 108 13.35 8.93 16.78
N ASN A 109 13.26 9.85 15.81
CA ASN A 109 12.63 9.60 14.51
C ASN A 109 13.66 9.04 13.50
N VAL A 110 14.08 7.81 13.78
CA VAL A 110 15.15 7.12 13.04
C VAL A 110 14.64 6.02 12.11
N PHE A 111 15.28 5.83 10.96
CA PHE A 111 15.05 4.69 10.08
C PHE A 111 15.41 3.36 10.76
N GLN A 112 14.61 2.34 10.46
CA GLN A 112 14.80 0.97 10.91
C GLN A 112 15.41 0.12 9.80
N LEU A 113 16.22 -0.87 10.17
CA LEU A 113 16.53 -1.97 9.26
C LEU A 113 15.26 -2.79 9.01
N PRO A 114 15.13 -3.44 7.86
CA PRO A 114 14.03 -4.37 7.59
C PRO A 114 13.82 -5.41 8.70
N SER A 115 14.91 -5.95 9.27
CA SER A 115 14.83 -6.90 10.38
C SER A 115 14.37 -6.29 11.69
N GLU A 116 14.63 -5.01 11.92
CA GLU A 116 14.12 -4.29 13.09
C GLU A 116 12.62 -4.03 12.95
N THR A 117 12.16 -3.59 11.77
CA THR A 117 10.73 -3.42 11.48
C THR A 117 9.97 -4.73 11.72
N ILE A 118 10.47 -5.85 11.19
CA ILE A 118 9.90 -7.18 11.42
C ILE A 118 9.90 -7.54 12.91
N SER A 119 11.04 -7.34 13.60
CA SER A 119 11.15 -7.73 15.02
C SER A 119 10.27 -6.90 15.94
N LYS A 120 10.04 -5.63 15.63
CA LYS A 120 9.17 -4.76 16.42
C LYS A 120 7.70 -4.94 16.07
N GLY A 121 7.39 -5.44 14.87
CA GLY A 121 6.02 -5.53 14.36
C GLY A 121 5.40 -4.14 14.14
N LYS A 122 6.21 -3.09 14.00
CA LYS A 122 5.71 -1.72 13.76
C LYS A 122 6.76 -0.79 13.13
N GLY A 123 6.29 0.20 12.37
CA GLY A 123 7.12 1.20 11.72
C GLY A 123 6.33 2.34 11.09
N ILE A 124 7.02 3.31 10.49
CA ILE A 124 6.41 4.40 9.69
C ILE A 124 6.71 4.22 8.20
N CYS A 125 6.17 5.08 7.33
CA CYS A 125 6.28 4.96 5.87
C CYS A 125 7.70 4.63 5.36
N GLY A 126 8.75 5.30 5.86
CA GLY A 126 10.13 5.00 5.51
C GLY A 126 10.62 3.60 5.93
N ASP A 127 10.15 3.08 7.07
CA ASP A 127 10.51 1.74 7.54
C ASP A 127 9.82 0.65 6.71
N TYR A 128 8.55 0.86 6.33
CA TYR A 128 7.84 0.00 5.39
C TYR A 128 8.56 0.01 4.03
N ALA A 129 8.87 1.19 3.48
CA ALA A 129 9.55 1.29 2.19
C ALA A 129 10.90 0.56 2.16
N LEU A 130 11.69 0.62 3.24
CA LEU A 130 12.93 -0.14 3.35
C LEU A 130 12.68 -1.65 3.48
N LEU A 131 11.66 -2.06 4.24
CA LEU A 131 11.28 -3.46 4.38
C LEU A 131 10.78 -4.06 3.07
N THR A 132 9.79 -3.44 2.42
CA THR A 132 9.20 -3.87 1.16
C THR A 132 10.28 -3.95 0.07
N ALA A 133 11.10 -2.90 -0.09
CA ALA A 133 12.19 -2.91 -1.06
C ALA A 133 13.24 -3.99 -0.75
N GLY A 134 13.60 -4.16 0.52
CA GLY A 134 14.53 -5.19 0.96
C GLY A 134 14.03 -6.60 0.67
N LEU A 135 12.74 -6.87 0.89
CA LEU A 135 12.13 -8.16 0.56
C LEU A 135 12.18 -8.43 -0.95
N LEU A 136 11.81 -7.47 -1.78
CA LEU A 136 11.85 -7.60 -3.25
C LEU A 136 13.27 -7.87 -3.76
N LEU A 137 14.25 -7.10 -3.27
CA LEU A 137 15.67 -7.30 -3.60
C LEU A 137 16.17 -8.68 -3.16
N LYS A 138 15.75 -9.17 -1.99
CA LYS A 138 16.05 -10.54 -1.52
C LYS A 138 15.38 -11.64 -2.31
N MET A 139 14.33 -11.33 -3.04
CA MET A 139 13.67 -12.22 -3.99
C MET A 139 14.29 -12.14 -5.40
N ASP A 140 15.41 -11.42 -5.57
CA ASP A 140 16.11 -11.20 -6.83
C ASP A 140 15.32 -10.33 -7.83
N TYR A 141 14.35 -9.55 -7.36
CA TYR A 141 13.70 -8.54 -8.18
C TYR A 141 14.55 -7.27 -8.19
N GLN A 142 14.88 -6.81 -9.39
CA GLN A 142 15.58 -5.55 -9.62
C GLN A 142 15.33 -5.05 -11.06
N PRO A 143 15.34 -3.72 -11.28
CA PRO A 143 15.43 -2.69 -10.26
C PRO A 143 14.17 -2.63 -9.37
N VAL A 144 14.35 -2.15 -8.14
CA VAL A 144 13.27 -1.77 -7.21
C VAL A 144 13.36 -0.28 -6.97
N TYR A 145 12.25 0.37 -6.68
CA TYR A 145 12.20 1.82 -6.53
C TYR A 145 11.78 2.21 -5.11
N ILE A 146 12.33 3.31 -4.60
CA ILE A 146 11.79 4.02 -3.45
C ILE A 146 11.46 5.43 -3.89
N LEU A 147 10.29 5.93 -3.51
CA LEU A 147 9.82 7.27 -3.81
C LEU A 147 9.78 8.07 -2.50
N ASP A 148 10.43 9.23 -2.49
CA ASP A 148 10.29 10.27 -1.47
C ASP A 148 9.39 11.37 -2.02
N ILE A 149 8.23 11.54 -1.40
CA ILE A 149 7.11 12.34 -1.88
C ILE A 149 6.93 13.54 -0.96
N GLU A 150 7.01 14.73 -1.54
CA GLU A 150 6.68 15.99 -0.88
C GLU A 150 5.29 16.45 -1.29
N PHE A 151 4.56 17.05 -0.35
CA PHE A 151 3.23 17.60 -0.61
C PHE A 151 3.26 19.14 -0.60
N GLU A 152 2.39 19.77 -1.38
CA GLU A 152 2.29 21.23 -1.46
C GLU A 152 1.72 21.82 -0.17
N ASN A 153 0.80 21.09 0.45
CA ASN A 153 -0.05 21.54 1.55
C ASN A 153 0.18 20.80 2.87
N ASP A 154 1.21 19.96 2.95
CA ASP A 154 1.57 19.21 4.15
C ASP A 154 3.10 19.14 4.30
N PRO A 155 3.68 19.53 5.44
CA PRO A 155 5.12 19.40 5.69
C PRO A 155 5.60 17.96 5.91
N ILE A 156 4.69 17.02 6.23
CA ILE A 156 5.02 15.61 6.45
C ILE A 156 5.11 14.91 5.10
N LYS A 157 6.32 14.46 4.77
CA LYS A 157 6.60 13.68 3.56
C LYS A 157 6.06 12.26 3.65
N HIS A 158 5.96 11.59 2.50
CA HIS A 158 5.66 10.16 2.43
C HIS A 158 6.76 9.41 1.69
N VAL A 159 7.12 8.23 2.18
CA VAL A 159 8.14 7.38 1.55
C VAL A 159 7.51 6.02 1.26
N VAL A 160 7.64 5.55 0.02
CA VAL A 160 6.95 4.33 -0.43
C VAL A 160 7.80 3.55 -1.42
N THR A 161 7.61 2.23 -1.49
CA THR A 161 8.27 1.38 -2.48
C THR A 161 7.49 1.36 -3.79
N GLY A 162 8.20 1.25 -4.91
CA GLY A 162 7.59 1.03 -6.22
C GLY A 162 8.28 -0.08 -7.01
N ILE A 163 7.55 -0.63 -7.97
CA ILE A 163 8.04 -1.60 -8.95
C ILE A 163 7.57 -1.20 -10.35
N VAL A 164 8.34 -1.56 -11.38
CA VAL A 164 7.93 -1.36 -12.77
C VAL A 164 7.56 -2.71 -13.38
N VAL A 165 6.32 -2.80 -13.87
CA VAL A 165 5.81 -4.00 -14.55
C VAL A 165 5.22 -3.59 -15.89
N ASN A 166 5.73 -4.16 -16.98
CA ASN A 166 5.31 -3.83 -18.36
C ASN A 166 5.34 -2.31 -18.68
N GLY A 167 6.30 -1.58 -18.11
CA GLY A 167 6.45 -0.14 -18.32
C GLY A 167 5.57 0.74 -17.42
N TRP A 168 4.75 0.16 -16.55
CA TRP A 168 3.94 0.89 -15.58
C TRP A 168 4.61 0.90 -14.22
N LEU A 169 4.64 2.08 -13.59
CA LEU A 169 5.09 2.24 -12.21
C LEU A 169 3.92 1.94 -11.27
N PHE A 170 4.12 0.94 -10.41
CA PHE A 170 3.19 0.55 -9.36
C PHE A 170 3.76 0.88 -8.00
N ILE A 171 2.90 1.34 -7.11
CA ILE A 171 3.20 1.79 -5.75
C ILE A 171 2.73 0.73 -4.76
N LEU A 172 3.62 0.39 -3.82
CA LEU A 172 3.42 -0.61 -2.78
C LEU A 172 3.39 0.11 -1.44
N ASP A 173 2.18 0.48 -0.98
CA ASP A 173 1.98 1.32 0.21
C ASP A 173 1.27 0.56 1.33
N GLN A 174 2.03 -0.28 2.05
CA GLN A 174 1.69 -0.91 3.34
C GLN A 174 0.55 -1.94 3.35
N HIS A 175 -0.47 -1.77 2.52
CA HIS A 175 -1.63 -2.64 2.41
C HIS A 175 -2.07 -2.77 0.95
N PRO A 176 -2.67 -3.92 0.57
CA PRO A 176 -3.32 -4.04 -0.73
C PRO A 176 -4.48 -3.03 -0.88
N PRO A 177 -4.87 -2.68 -2.12
CA PRO A 177 -4.32 -3.17 -3.38
C PRO A 177 -3.01 -2.47 -3.79
N VAL A 178 -2.28 -3.09 -4.71
CA VAL A 178 -1.22 -2.40 -5.45
C VAL A 178 -1.86 -1.36 -6.36
N MET A 179 -1.36 -0.12 -6.35
CA MET A 179 -1.87 1.00 -7.15
C MET A 179 -0.89 1.36 -8.26
N ASP A 180 -1.36 1.76 -9.43
CA ASP A 180 -0.50 2.51 -10.36
C ASP A 180 -0.28 3.95 -9.86
N ALA A 181 0.73 4.64 -10.40
CA ALA A 181 1.12 5.96 -9.96
C ALA A 181 -0.02 7.02 -10.05
N GLY A 182 -0.83 6.97 -11.11
CA GLY A 182 -1.94 7.89 -11.30
C GLY A 182 -3.06 7.66 -10.29
N THR A 183 -3.43 6.40 -10.08
CA THR A 183 -4.34 5.97 -9.01
C THR A 183 -3.84 6.42 -7.63
N PHE A 184 -2.56 6.19 -7.35
CA PHE A 184 -1.94 6.60 -6.09
C PHE A 184 -2.04 8.12 -5.86
N TYR A 185 -1.81 8.93 -6.89
CA TYR A 185 -2.01 10.37 -6.80
C TYR A 185 -3.46 10.73 -6.46
N LYS A 186 -4.44 10.12 -7.13
CA LYS A 186 -5.86 10.36 -6.86
C LYS A 186 -6.23 9.98 -5.44
N TYR A 187 -5.71 8.86 -4.93
CA TYR A 187 -5.94 8.41 -3.56
C TYR A 187 -5.55 9.48 -2.54
N TRP A 188 -4.30 9.97 -2.62
CA TRP A 188 -3.80 11.02 -1.72
C TRP A 188 -4.58 12.32 -1.84
N LEU A 189 -5.01 12.69 -3.05
CA LEU A 189 -5.82 13.89 -3.25
C LEU A 189 -7.23 13.75 -2.66
N LYS A 190 -7.89 12.62 -2.88
CA LYS A 190 -9.30 12.38 -2.54
C LYS A 190 -9.49 12.04 -1.06
N HIS A 191 -8.63 11.20 -0.49
CA HIS A 191 -8.79 10.67 0.87
C HIS A 191 -7.99 11.45 1.90
N GLU A 192 -6.76 11.83 1.56
CA GLU A 192 -5.87 12.56 2.48
C GLU A 192 -5.91 14.08 2.27
N GLY A 193 -6.52 14.54 1.18
CA GLY A 193 -6.55 15.96 0.81
C GLY A 193 -5.16 16.52 0.49
N LYS A 194 -4.17 15.68 0.21
CA LYS A 194 -2.78 16.09 -0.02
C LYS A 194 -2.45 16.15 -1.51
N ILE A 195 -1.81 17.23 -1.93
CA ILE A 195 -1.40 17.45 -3.31
C ILE A 195 0.08 17.14 -3.42
N ILE A 196 0.43 16.12 -4.20
CA ILE A 196 1.85 15.80 -4.47
C ILE A 196 2.50 16.98 -5.20
N LYS A 197 3.63 17.45 -4.67
CA LYS A 197 4.44 18.56 -5.18
C LYS A 197 5.62 18.06 -5.99
N ASP A 198 6.48 17.29 -5.32
CA ASP A 198 7.75 16.79 -5.85
C ASP A 198 7.87 15.31 -5.52
N ILE A 199 8.45 14.55 -6.44
CA ILE A 199 8.73 13.13 -6.26
C ILE A 199 10.20 12.89 -6.58
N THR A 200 10.93 12.41 -5.60
CA THR A 200 12.29 11.91 -5.79
C THR A 200 12.26 10.39 -5.84
N LEU A 201 12.65 9.82 -6.97
CA LEU A 201 12.67 8.38 -7.21
C LEU A 201 14.10 7.85 -7.16
N TYR A 202 14.31 6.86 -6.30
CA TYR A 202 15.56 6.12 -6.15
C TYR A 202 15.41 4.76 -6.85
N GLU A 203 16.08 4.58 -7.99
CA GLU A 203 16.22 3.27 -8.65
C GLU A 203 17.34 2.49 -7.98
N ILE A 204 17.00 1.32 -7.45
CA ILE A 204 17.88 0.50 -6.62
C ILE A 204 18.07 -0.86 -7.30
N GLY A 205 19.32 -1.30 -7.39
CA GLY A 205 19.68 -2.63 -7.88
C GLY A 205 21.06 -3.06 -7.38
N TYR A 206 21.50 -4.22 -7.85
CA TYR A 206 22.83 -4.75 -7.54
C TYR A 206 23.65 -4.93 -8.81
N GLU A 207 24.90 -4.50 -8.73
CA GLU A 207 25.98 -4.93 -9.64
C GLU A 207 26.93 -5.83 -8.84
N GLU A 208 28.07 -5.29 -8.38
CA GLU A 208 28.92 -5.93 -7.35
C GLU A 208 28.48 -5.54 -5.94
N ASP A 209 28.07 -4.28 -5.78
CA ASP A 209 27.47 -3.68 -4.59
C ASP A 209 26.10 -3.07 -4.92
N ILE A 210 25.42 -2.51 -3.91
CA ILE A 210 24.18 -1.75 -4.12
C ILE A 210 24.45 -0.49 -4.96
N VAL A 211 23.63 -0.30 -6.00
CA VAL A 211 23.64 0.88 -6.87
C VAL A 211 22.32 1.62 -6.68
N VAL A 212 22.41 2.93 -6.45
CA VAL A 212 21.26 3.82 -6.30
C VAL A 212 21.39 4.96 -7.31
N LYS A 213 20.40 5.09 -8.20
CA LYS A 213 20.28 6.24 -9.10
C LYS A 213 19.09 7.08 -8.69
N LYS A 214 19.26 8.40 -8.73
CA LYS A 214 18.26 9.37 -8.27
C LYS A 214 17.67 10.14 -9.44
N TYR A 215 16.35 10.22 -9.48
CA TYR A 215 15.60 10.93 -10.51
C TYR A 215 14.55 11.83 -9.87
N GLY A 216 14.36 13.03 -10.42
CA GLY A 216 13.13 13.76 -10.21
C GLY A 216 12.06 13.20 -11.15
N VAL A 217 10.85 12.98 -10.64
CA VAL A 217 9.71 12.55 -11.46
C VAL A 217 8.80 13.74 -11.69
N ASP A 218 8.48 13.97 -12.96
CA ASP A 218 7.51 14.96 -13.39
C ASP A 218 6.11 14.57 -12.90
N LYS A 219 5.43 15.51 -12.22
CA LYS A 219 4.12 15.27 -11.60
C LYS A 219 3.08 14.89 -12.63
N GLU A 220 3.06 15.55 -13.78
CA GLU A 220 2.11 15.30 -14.87
C GLU A 220 2.33 13.92 -15.48
N VAL A 221 3.58 13.48 -15.63
CA VAL A 221 3.89 12.09 -16.02
C VAL A 221 3.40 11.09 -14.97
N PHE A 222 3.67 11.34 -13.68
CA PHE A 222 3.24 10.45 -12.60
C PHE A 222 1.71 10.31 -12.55
N MET A 223 0.99 11.43 -12.65
CA MET A 223 -0.48 11.47 -12.72
C MET A 223 -1.05 10.80 -13.97
N GLY A 224 -0.34 10.89 -15.10
CA GLY A 224 -0.78 10.32 -16.37
C GLY A 224 -0.66 8.80 -16.46
N LEU A 225 0.06 8.16 -15.53
CA LEU A 225 0.16 6.70 -15.41
C LEU A 225 -1.03 6.15 -14.63
N ASP A 226 -2.22 6.37 -15.19
CA ASP A 226 -3.52 6.07 -14.60
C ASP A 226 -4.28 5.15 -15.56
N TYR A 227 -4.65 3.95 -15.09
CA TYR A 227 -5.41 3.03 -15.94
C TYR A 227 -6.89 3.42 -15.97
N ASP A 228 -7.44 3.56 -17.17
CA ASP A 228 -8.88 3.81 -17.36
C ASP A 228 -9.65 2.48 -17.42
N PHE A 229 -10.39 2.20 -16.34
CA PHE A 229 -11.18 0.99 -16.20
C PHE A 229 -12.28 0.89 -17.27
N SER A 230 -12.41 -0.28 -17.91
CA SER A 230 -13.33 -0.47 -19.03
C SER A 230 -14.37 -1.57 -18.79
N THR A 231 -15.40 -1.60 -19.64
CA THR A 231 -16.38 -2.71 -19.63
C THR A 231 -15.73 -4.07 -19.89
N ARG A 232 -14.61 -4.12 -20.64
CA ARG A 232 -13.89 -5.39 -20.87
C ARG A 232 -13.29 -5.93 -19.57
N ASP A 233 -12.95 -5.06 -18.63
CA ASP A 233 -12.42 -5.46 -17.33
C ASP A 233 -13.51 -6.09 -16.47
N LEU A 234 -14.75 -5.57 -16.49
CA LEU A 234 -15.91 -6.22 -15.84
C LEU A 234 -16.16 -7.62 -16.40
N GLU A 235 -16.10 -7.76 -17.73
CA GLU A 235 -16.27 -9.04 -18.41
C GLU A 235 -15.15 -10.02 -18.02
N ALA A 236 -13.90 -9.55 -17.97
CA ALA A 236 -12.76 -10.33 -17.52
C ALA A 236 -12.94 -10.77 -16.07
N ILE A 237 -13.28 -9.85 -15.15
CA ILE A 237 -13.51 -10.15 -13.74
C ILE A 237 -14.60 -11.22 -13.57
N SER A 238 -15.73 -11.04 -14.24
CA SER A 238 -16.83 -12.03 -14.24
C SER A 238 -16.34 -13.40 -14.73
N GLY A 239 -15.63 -13.43 -15.86
CA GLY A 239 -15.12 -14.64 -16.48
C GLY A 239 -14.15 -15.40 -15.58
N TYR A 240 -13.15 -14.72 -15.04
CA TYR A 240 -12.12 -15.34 -14.20
C TYR A 240 -12.64 -15.76 -12.83
N LEU A 241 -13.55 -15.00 -12.21
CA LEU A 241 -14.24 -15.44 -10.99
C LEU A 241 -15.06 -16.72 -11.26
N MET A 242 -15.78 -16.79 -12.38
CA MET A 242 -16.51 -18.01 -12.74
C MET A 242 -15.58 -19.21 -12.93
N VAL A 243 -14.46 -19.04 -13.63
CA VAL A 243 -13.47 -20.12 -13.78
C VAL A 243 -12.94 -20.57 -12.41
N LYS A 244 -12.55 -19.62 -11.56
CA LYS A 244 -12.00 -19.91 -10.23
C LYS A 244 -12.98 -20.62 -9.31
N ILE A 245 -14.25 -20.20 -9.28
CA ILE A 245 -15.31 -20.88 -8.53
C ILE A 245 -15.54 -22.30 -9.08
N LYS A 246 -15.66 -22.46 -10.40
CA LYS A 246 -15.84 -23.78 -11.03
C LYS A 246 -14.70 -24.72 -10.69
N ASP A 247 -13.47 -24.20 -10.62
CA ASP A 247 -12.31 -25.00 -10.34
C ASP A 247 -12.24 -25.53 -8.91
N ASN A 248 -12.82 -24.79 -7.96
CA ASN A 248 -12.91 -25.19 -6.56
C ASN A 248 -14.19 -25.97 -6.23
N PHE A 249 -15.26 -25.79 -7.01
CA PHE A 249 -16.56 -26.46 -6.84
C PHE A 249 -16.94 -27.25 -8.09
N LYS A 250 -16.34 -28.44 -8.25
CA LYS A 250 -16.50 -29.27 -9.46
C LYS A 250 -17.94 -29.75 -9.74
N ASN A 251 -18.86 -29.65 -8.78
CA ASN A 251 -20.29 -29.94 -8.97
C ASN A 251 -21.04 -28.83 -9.71
N LEU A 252 -20.46 -27.63 -9.82
CA LEU A 252 -21.10 -26.48 -10.42
C LEU A 252 -20.84 -26.39 -11.94
N VAL A 253 -21.88 -25.97 -12.65
CA VAL A 253 -21.85 -25.70 -14.09
C VAL A 253 -22.21 -24.24 -14.32
N ILE A 254 -21.40 -23.53 -15.10
CA ILE A 254 -21.69 -22.16 -15.51
C ILE A 254 -22.93 -22.17 -16.42
N ASP A 255 -23.97 -21.41 -16.08
CA ASP A 255 -25.20 -21.35 -16.88
C ASP A 255 -25.64 -19.89 -17.13
N PRO A 256 -25.49 -19.37 -18.37
CA PRO A 256 -25.87 -18.00 -18.70
C PRO A 256 -27.37 -17.70 -18.54
N GLN A 257 -28.25 -18.70 -18.50
CA GLN A 257 -29.70 -18.48 -18.35
C GLN A 257 -30.05 -17.87 -16.99
N ILE A 258 -29.17 -18.02 -16.00
CA ILE A 258 -29.34 -17.47 -14.65
C ILE A 258 -28.49 -16.22 -14.40
N ALA A 259 -27.92 -15.60 -15.44
CA ALA A 259 -27.07 -14.42 -15.31
C ALA A 259 -27.77 -13.19 -14.71
N SER A 260 -29.10 -13.15 -14.78
CA SER A 260 -29.93 -12.02 -14.33
C SER A 260 -31.03 -12.42 -13.35
N LEU A 261 -30.81 -13.46 -12.53
CA LEU A 261 -31.82 -13.90 -11.54
C LEU A 261 -32.27 -12.76 -10.62
N ASP A 262 -31.37 -11.86 -10.25
CA ASP A 262 -31.62 -10.67 -9.44
C ASP A 262 -32.61 -9.67 -10.06
N LYS A 263 -32.81 -9.74 -11.39
CA LYS A 263 -33.71 -8.84 -12.15
C LYS A 263 -35.02 -9.51 -12.55
N LEU A 264 -35.23 -10.78 -12.20
CA LEU A 264 -36.38 -11.57 -12.61
C LEU A 264 -37.37 -11.77 -11.45
N ALA A 265 -38.67 -11.70 -11.76
CA ALA A 265 -39.72 -12.01 -10.80
C ALA A 265 -39.88 -13.53 -10.55
N TYR A 266 -39.43 -14.36 -11.50
CA TYR A 266 -39.58 -15.82 -11.46
C TYR A 266 -38.31 -16.51 -11.95
N LEU A 267 -38.07 -17.74 -11.45
CA LEU A 267 -37.00 -18.59 -11.95
C LEU A 267 -37.24 -18.93 -13.43
N PRO A 268 -36.18 -18.94 -14.27
CA PRO A 268 -36.29 -19.45 -15.62
C PRO A 268 -36.76 -20.91 -15.64
N ARG A 269 -37.37 -21.33 -16.75
CA ARG A 269 -37.83 -22.72 -16.90
C ARG A 269 -36.66 -23.68 -16.77
N GLY A 270 -36.83 -24.74 -15.97
CA GLY A 270 -35.82 -25.79 -15.78
C GLY A 270 -35.14 -25.76 -14.40
N TYR A 271 -35.37 -24.72 -13.60
CA TYR A 271 -34.87 -24.64 -12.23
C TYR A 271 -36.01 -24.74 -11.21
N THR A 272 -35.70 -25.37 -10.08
CA THR A 272 -36.62 -25.57 -8.95
C THR A 272 -36.34 -24.59 -7.81
N GLN A 273 -35.09 -24.14 -7.69
CA GLN A 273 -34.66 -23.19 -6.68
C GLN A 273 -33.55 -22.28 -7.24
N GLY A 274 -33.54 -21.02 -6.80
CA GLY A 274 -32.42 -20.10 -7.04
C GLY A 274 -32.05 -19.33 -5.77
N LYS A 275 -30.81 -18.85 -5.74
CA LYS A 275 -30.29 -17.99 -4.67
C LYS A 275 -29.34 -16.96 -5.26
N ILE A 276 -29.39 -15.75 -4.72
CA ILE A 276 -28.61 -14.60 -5.18
C ILE A 276 -27.78 -14.09 -4.00
N TYR A 277 -26.51 -13.83 -4.24
CA TYR A 277 -25.64 -13.09 -3.34
C TYR A 277 -25.07 -11.89 -4.08
N SER A 278 -24.90 -10.78 -3.37
CA SER A 278 -24.35 -9.54 -3.90
C SER A 278 -23.27 -9.03 -2.95
N PHE A 279 -22.12 -8.68 -3.51
CA PHE A 279 -20.94 -8.15 -2.82
C PHE A 279 -20.62 -6.81 -3.44
N GLN A 280 -20.41 -5.81 -2.60
CA GLN A 280 -19.99 -4.48 -3.04
C GLN A 280 -18.57 -4.26 -2.55
N PHE A 281 -17.71 -3.86 -3.47
CA PHE A 281 -16.31 -3.51 -3.24
C PHE A 281 -16.18 -2.01 -3.52
N PRO A 282 -16.21 -1.17 -2.48
CA PRO A 282 -16.15 0.27 -2.63
C PRO A 282 -14.89 0.71 -3.35
N GLU A 283 -15.03 1.68 -4.27
CA GLU A 283 -13.92 2.34 -4.98
C GLU A 283 -12.99 1.40 -5.77
N PHE A 284 -13.36 0.13 -5.92
CA PHE A 284 -12.52 -0.88 -6.57
C PHE A 284 -12.12 -0.49 -7.99
N LEU A 285 -13.02 0.21 -8.71
CA LEU A 285 -12.77 0.60 -10.09
C LEU A 285 -11.65 1.63 -10.20
N ASP A 286 -11.43 2.44 -9.15
CA ASP A 286 -10.34 3.42 -9.09
C ASP A 286 -8.99 2.72 -8.94
N TYR A 287 -8.93 1.57 -8.25
CA TYR A 287 -7.66 0.88 -7.95
C TYR A 287 -7.29 -0.23 -8.94
N TYR A 288 -8.24 -0.70 -9.74
CA TYR A 288 -8.01 -1.86 -10.59
C TYR A 288 -7.06 -1.53 -11.75
N ASN A 289 -6.05 -2.39 -11.91
CA ASN A 289 -5.20 -2.41 -13.08
C ASN A 289 -5.08 -3.84 -13.64
N PRO A 290 -5.33 -4.07 -14.95
CA PRO A 290 -5.34 -5.41 -15.53
C PRO A 290 -3.97 -6.12 -15.47
N ILE A 291 -2.88 -5.40 -15.23
CA ILE A 291 -1.57 -6.01 -14.98
C ILE A 291 -1.64 -6.91 -13.74
N PHE A 292 -2.35 -6.49 -12.69
CA PHE A 292 -2.57 -7.24 -11.44
C PHE A 292 -3.87 -8.04 -11.43
N HIS A 293 -4.47 -8.30 -12.60
CA HIS A 293 -5.80 -8.92 -12.71
C HIS A 293 -5.92 -10.17 -11.84
N PHE A 294 -4.98 -11.10 -11.93
CA PHE A 294 -5.05 -12.34 -11.15
C PHE A 294 -5.02 -12.11 -9.64
N GLN A 295 -4.19 -11.19 -9.15
CA GLN A 295 -4.15 -10.85 -7.74
C GLN A 295 -5.48 -10.25 -7.26
N PHE A 296 -6.11 -9.39 -8.07
CA PHE A 296 -7.44 -8.87 -7.80
C PHE A 296 -8.51 -9.97 -7.80
N ILE A 297 -8.47 -10.91 -8.74
CA ILE A 297 -9.42 -12.06 -8.76
C ILE A 297 -9.24 -12.92 -7.52
N ASP A 298 -8.01 -13.14 -7.09
CA ASP A 298 -7.70 -13.93 -5.90
C ASP A 298 -8.23 -13.27 -4.63
N TYR A 299 -8.07 -11.95 -4.53
CA TYR A 299 -8.64 -11.14 -3.47
C TYR A 299 -10.18 -11.21 -3.47
N LEU A 300 -10.83 -10.85 -4.58
CA LEU A 300 -12.30 -10.88 -4.70
C LEU A 300 -12.88 -12.27 -4.39
N TYR A 301 -12.22 -13.32 -4.88
CA TYR A 301 -12.65 -14.70 -4.62
C TYR A 301 -12.56 -15.06 -3.13
N GLY A 302 -11.51 -14.63 -2.43
CA GLY A 302 -11.37 -14.81 -0.99
C GLY A 302 -12.51 -14.15 -0.24
N GLU A 303 -12.72 -12.84 -0.48
CA GLU A 303 -13.78 -12.05 0.15
C GLU A 303 -15.18 -12.65 -0.07
N ILE A 304 -15.46 -13.13 -1.29
CA ILE A 304 -16.74 -13.79 -1.62
C ILE A 304 -16.91 -15.10 -0.84
N LEU A 305 -15.85 -15.85 -0.59
CA LEU A 305 -15.95 -17.17 0.04
C LEU A 305 -15.75 -17.16 1.56
N ASP A 306 -15.30 -16.05 2.14
CA ASP A 306 -15.20 -15.91 3.58
C ASP A 306 -16.57 -15.91 4.29
N ASP A 307 -17.66 -15.63 3.54
CA ASP A 307 -19.02 -15.87 4.05
C ASP A 307 -19.33 -17.37 4.11
N LYS A 308 -19.31 -17.90 5.34
CA LYS A 308 -19.64 -19.30 5.68
C LYS A 308 -20.98 -19.77 5.10
N ASN A 309 -21.98 -18.89 5.00
CA ASN A 309 -23.27 -19.25 4.44
C ASN A 309 -23.14 -19.64 2.96
N ILE A 310 -22.24 -19.00 2.22
CA ILE A 310 -22.02 -19.31 0.81
C ILE A 310 -21.35 -20.65 0.67
N LEU A 311 -20.28 -20.90 1.44
CA LEU A 311 -19.56 -22.17 1.42
C LEU A 311 -20.47 -23.38 1.69
N GLU A 312 -21.43 -23.24 2.60
CA GLU A 312 -22.42 -24.28 2.88
C GLU A 312 -23.47 -24.40 1.77
N ASN A 313 -24.00 -23.27 1.31
CA ASN A 313 -25.10 -23.27 0.35
C ASN A 313 -24.65 -23.69 -1.05
N ILE A 314 -23.48 -23.25 -1.50
CA ILE A 314 -23.00 -23.45 -2.88
C ILE A 314 -22.89 -24.93 -3.25
N LYS A 315 -22.62 -25.80 -2.27
CA LYS A 315 -22.60 -27.27 -2.44
C LYS A 315 -23.96 -27.88 -2.77
N ASN A 316 -25.05 -27.17 -2.43
CA ASN A 316 -26.43 -27.63 -2.63
C ASN A 316 -27.02 -27.19 -3.97
N PHE A 317 -26.24 -26.50 -4.82
CA PHE A 317 -26.64 -26.04 -6.14
C PHE A 317 -25.86 -26.75 -7.24
N LYS A 318 -26.38 -26.70 -8.47
CA LYS A 318 -25.78 -27.35 -9.66
C LYS A 318 -25.31 -26.33 -10.69
N TYR A 319 -25.97 -25.19 -10.76
CA TYR A 319 -25.70 -24.14 -11.73
C TYR A 319 -25.30 -22.86 -11.02
N PHE A 320 -24.41 -22.10 -11.63
CA PHE A 320 -24.06 -20.77 -11.16
C PHE A 320 -23.71 -19.82 -12.30
N PHE A 321 -23.75 -18.53 -12.00
CA PHE A 321 -23.24 -17.47 -12.87
C PHE A 321 -22.75 -16.31 -12.01
N VAL A 322 -21.63 -15.69 -12.38
CA VAL A 322 -21.12 -14.48 -11.73
C VAL A 322 -21.19 -13.32 -12.72
N ARG A 323 -21.73 -12.20 -12.26
CA ARG A 323 -21.79 -10.95 -13.01
C ARG A 323 -21.13 -9.84 -12.20
N ALA A 324 -20.18 -9.15 -12.80
CA ALA A 324 -19.63 -7.89 -12.30
C ALA A 324 -20.38 -6.72 -12.92
N GLU A 325 -20.73 -5.73 -12.09
CA GLU A 325 -21.35 -4.47 -12.51
C GLU A 325 -20.59 -3.30 -11.89
N ALA A 326 -20.45 -2.21 -12.65
CA ALA A 326 -19.95 -0.95 -12.14
C ALA A 326 -21.11 -0.13 -11.58
N LEU A 327 -20.96 0.37 -10.36
CA LEU A 327 -21.89 1.30 -9.72
C LEU A 327 -21.09 2.50 -9.22
N GLN A 328 -21.07 3.59 -9.99
CA GLN A 328 -20.15 4.72 -9.76
C GLN A 328 -18.69 4.22 -9.78
N GLU A 329 -17.95 4.36 -8.69
CA GLU A 329 -16.56 3.92 -8.52
C GLU A 329 -16.48 2.50 -7.89
N ASP A 330 -17.62 1.91 -7.54
CA ASP A 330 -17.69 0.62 -6.87
C ASP A 330 -17.82 -0.53 -7.86
N LEU A 331 -17.23 -1.67 -7.50
CA LEU A 331 -17.47 -2.95 -8.15
C LEU A 331 -18.55 -3.71 -7.38
N VAL A 332 -19.61 -4.12 -8.07
CA VAL A 332 -20.63 -5.01 -7.52
C VAL A 332 -20.51 -6.37 -8.17
N ILE A 333 -20.25 -7.41 -7.37
CA ILE A 333 -20.26 -8.81 -7.81
C ILE A 333 -21.57 -9.47 -7.41
N ILE A 334 -22.25 -10.07 -8.38
CA ILE A 334 -23.50 -10.80 -8.18
C ILE A 334 -23.27 -12.28 -8.50
N LEU A 335 -23.41 -13.13 -7.49
CA LEU A 335 -23.35 -14.58 -7.61
C LEU A 335 -24.77 -15.16 -7.61
N ASN A 336 -25.15 -15.71 -8.76
CA ASN A 336 -26.41 -16.40 -8.97
C ASN A 336 -26.19 -17.91 -8.88
N LEU A 337 -27.01 -18.61 -8.10
CA LEU A 337 -27.02 -20.07 -7.97
C LEU A 337 -28.40 -20.63 -8.34
N ALA A 338 -28.44 -21.79 -8.99
CA ALA A 338 -29.70 -22.50 -9.29
C ALA A 338 -29.56 -24.03 -9.30
N LYS A 339 -30.68 -24.74 -9.10
CA LYS A 339 -30.75 -26.21 -9.20
C LYS A 339 -32.09 -26.73 -9.70
#